data_AF-A0A1C5ST48-F1
#
_entry.id   AF-A0A1C5ST48-F1
#
_cell.length_a   1.000
_cell.length_b   1.000
_cell.length_c   1.000
_cell.angle_alpha   90.00
_cell.angle_beta   90.00
_cell.angle_gamma   90.00
#
_symmetry.space_group_name_H-M   'P 1'
#
loop_
_entity.id
_entity.type
_entity.pdbx_description
1 polymer ?
#
loop_
_entity_poly.entity_id
_entity_poly.type
_entity_poly.pdbx_seq_one_letter_code
_entity_poly.pdbx_strand_id
1 'polypeptide(L)'
;MAFQVLDENGNVLADDNTETQRYTTVSIQYKFEDGSEIPNTAGGTFTVPYGTKLDLTPAKTLYDYEFIKVDGLNKPIVSDGTVVTYYYKNKNEEHTHNLTLVAAKAATCTTAGNSAYYTCDGCDKWFADATGSVEITDKTSVKIPAPGHTAGTEWKSDDTNHWHECSRCHDKKDEAAHSTSEWIIDTAATETAEGAKHKECTVCKKVLETATIPATGSSHTNSYGVYVGMTYTAGNLIYQITSIDTATVGQSKVIGVVAAKKNKIKKVTIPDRADCKGYRLNVTTIGNNAFAGCKALEKLTIGNKVTVIGKNAFKNCSKLETVVIGKAVKTISSKAFIGDNKIKKITFKGDKLKTVKKNAFSKKAKKNIKSKKTKLKGNKKAIKLFKKKLKIK
;
A
#
# COMPACT_ATOMS: atom_id res chain seq x y z
N MET A 1 8.73 49.62 76.02
CA MET A 1 7.41 49.23 76.56
C MET A 1 7.58 49.15 78.06
N ALA A 2 6.79 49.89 78.85
CA ALA A 2 6.89 49.86 80.31
C ALA A 2 6.15 48.62 80.84
N PHE A 3 6.76 47.88 81.77
CA PHE A 3 6.16 46.72 82.42
C PHE A 3 5.86 47.09 83.89
N GLN A 4 4.63 46.84 84.34
CA GLN A 4 4.26 46.96 85.76
C GLN A 4 4.47 45.62 86.46
N VAL A 5 5.03 45.64 87.66
CA VAL A 5 5.20 44.46 88.52
C VAL A 5 4.03 44.40 89.50
N LEU A 6 3.38 43.25 89.56
CA LEU A 6 2.25 42.97 90.44
C LEU A 6 2.67 42.00 91.55
N ASP A 7 2.03 42.08 92.71
CA ASP A 7 2.12 41.03 93.74
C ASP A 7 1.30 39.78 93.37
N GLU A 8 1.36 38.74 94.19
CA GLU A 8 0.63 37.47 94.00
C GLU A 8 -0.90 37.62 94.01
N ASN A 9 -1.43 38.78 94.40
CA ASN A 9 -2.85 39.13 94.38
C ASN A 9 -3.23 40.12 93.27
N GLY A 10 -2.28 40.57 92.44
CA GLY A 10 -2.52 41.43 91.28
C GLY A 10 -2.48 42.94 91.54
N ASN A 11 -1.93 43.40 92.67
CA ASN A 11 -1.80 44.85 92.95
C ASN A 11 -0.46 45.41 92.43
N VAL A 12 -0.48 46.63 91.87
CA VAL A 12 0.73 47.32 91.39
C VAL A 12 1.61 47.72 92.57
N LEU A 13 2.83 47.19 92.60
CA LEU A 13 3.84 47.59 93.58
C LEU A 13 4.35 48.98 93.18
N ALA A 14 4.25 49.94 94.11
CA ALA A 14 4.69 51.31 93.88
C ALA A 14 6.21 51.37 93.66
N ASP A 15 6.60 52.19 92.69
CA ASP A 15 7.93 52.28 92.10
C ASP A 15 8.89 53.12 92.98
N ASP A 16 9.66 52.46 93.84
CA ASP A 16 10.77 53.04 94.60
C ASP A 16 12.08 52.26 94.38
N ASN A 17 12.51 52.27 93.12
CA ASN A 17 13.86 52.14 92.58
C ASN A 17 15.03 52.14 93.59
N THR A 18 15.25 51.05 94.34
CA THR A 18 16.53 50.70 95.02
C THR A 18 16.66 49.21 95.35
N GLU A 19 16.52 48.29 94.37
CA GLU A 19 17.10 46.94 94.53
C GLU A 19 17.82 46.50 93.25
N THR A 20 19.10 46.24 93.39
CA THR A 20 20.02 45.74 92.38
C THR A 20 19.47 44.38 91.89
N GLN A 21 18.83 44.34 90.73
CA GLN A 21 18.40 43.07 90.14
C GLN A 21 19.65 42.21 89.93
N ARG A 22 19.80 41.16 90.74
CA ARG A 22 20.97 40.27 90.69
C ARG A 22 20.86 39.41 89.43
N TYR A 23 21.87 39.50 88.59
CA TYR A 23 22.01 38.66 87.40
C TYR A 23 22.91 37.47 87.71
N THR A 24 22.62 36.34 87.09
CA THR A 24 23.43 35.13 87.23
C THR A 24 23.66 34.42 85.91
N THR A 25 24.71 33.62 85.85
CA THR A 25 25.09 32.84 84.67
C THR A 25 24.41 31.48 84.68
N VAL A 26 23.78 31.13 83.56
CA VAL A 26 23.25 29.81 83.27
C VAL A 26 24.15 29.13 82.24
N SER A 27 24.50 27.87 82.50
CA SER A 27 25.26 27.04 81.56
C SER A 27 24.37 25.94 80.96
N ILE A 28 24.39 25.79 79.64
CA ILE A 28 23.75 24.65 78.96
C ILE A 28 24.82 23.59 78.72
N GLN A 29 24.52 22.34 79.05
CA GLN A 29 25.36 21.19 78.76
C GLN A 29 24.57 20.07 78.06
N TYR A 30 25.30 19.25 77.29
CA TYR A 30 24.77 18.13 76.53
C TYR A 30 25.44 16.85 77.01
N LYS A 31 24.65 15.84 77.39
CA LYS A 31 25.14 14.58 77.96
C LYS A 31 24.44 13.37 77.33
N PHE A 32 25.10 12.22 77.39
CA PHE A 32 24.47 10.93 77.13
C PHE A 32 23.55 10.50 78.28
N GLU A 33 22.66 9.53 78.04
CA GLU A 33 21.74 8.99 79.06
C GLU A 33 22.46 8.50 80.33
N ASP A 34 23.67 7.96 80.18
CA ASP A 34 24.55 7.50 81.26
C ASP A 34 25.25 8.65 82.03
N GLY A 35 25.06 9.90 81.59
CA GLY A 35 25.63 11.10 82.20
C GLY A 35 27.02 11.50 81.71
N SER A 36 27.60 10.78 80.73
CA SER A 36 28.87 11.15 80.09
C SER A 36 28.72 12.35 79.13
N GLU A 37 29.80 13.09 78.88
CA GLU A 37 29.77 14.27 78.00
C GLU A 37 29.75 13.87 76.52
N ILE A 38 29.00 14.62 75.70
CA ILE A 38 29.01 14.41 74.24
C ILE A 38 30.24 15.13 73.64
N PRO A 39 31.12 14.43 72.89
CA PRO A 39 32.31 15.03 72.29
C PRO A 39 31.97 16.16 71.31
N ASN A 40 32.77 17.23 71.30
CA ASN A 40 32.69 18.34 70.35
C ASN A 40 31.37 19.17 70.36
N THR A 41 30.50 18.99 71.36
CA THR A 41 29.36 19.89 71.59
C THR A 41 29.68 20.89 72.69
N ALA A 42 30.06 22.12 72.32
CA ALA A 42 30.21 23.20 73.29
C ALA A 42 28.83 23.63 73.82
N GLY A 43 28.67 23.51 75.14
CA GLY A 43 27.63 24.18 75.90
C GLY A 43 27.74 25.71 75.79
N GLY A 44 26.61 26.42 75.86
CA GLY A 44 26.59 27.88 75.87
C GLY A 44 26.36 28.42 77.27
N THR A 45 27.00 29.52 77.62
CA THR A 45 26.73 30.29 78.85
C THR A 45 26.10 31.63 78.52
N PHE A 46 25.05 31.99 79.27
CA PHE A 46 24.38 33.29 79.13
C PHE A 46 23.90 33.78 80.50
N THR A 47 23.67 35.08 80.63
CA THR A 47 23.35 35.73 81.90
C THR A 47 21.88 36.15 81.94
N VAL A 48 21.18 35.86 83.05
CA VAL A 48 19.75 36.17 83.24
C VAL A 48 19.46 36.69 84.66
N PRO A 49 18.39 37.47 84.87
CA PRO A 49 17.97 37.89 86.21
C PRO A 49 17.58 36.71 87.09
N TYR A 50 17.83 36.84 88.40
CA TYR A 50 17.33 35.90 89.42
C TYR A 50 15.80 35.76 89.35
N GLY A 51 15.28 34.57 89.64
CA GLY A 51 13.85 34.27 89.60
C GLY A 51 13.27 33.98 88.20
N THR A 52 14.03 34.23 87.13
CA THR A 52 13.62 33.89 85.76
C THR A 52 13.36 32.38 85.65
N LYS A 53 12.21 31.97 85.12
CA LYS A 53 11.95 30.59 84.71
C LYS A 53 12.45 30.39 83.28
N LEU A 54 13.31 29.40 83.08
CA LEU A 54 13.81 29.05 81.75
C LEU A 54 12.82 28.12 81.05
N ASP A 55 12.23 28.60 79.96
CA ASP A 55 11.46 27.80 79.02
C ASP A 55 12.19 27.77 77.66
N LEU A 56 13.31 27.05 77.63
CA LEU A 56 14.06 26.82 76.40
C LEU A 56 13.45 25.64 75.66
N THR A 57 12.74 25.92 74.57
CA THR A 57 12.32 24.89 73.62
C THR A 57 13.58 24.18 73.10
N PRO A 58 13.67 22.83 73.11
CA PRO A 58 14.89 22.14 72.65
C PRO A 58 15.07 22.39 71.15
N ALA A 59 15.83 23.42 70.80
CA ALA A 59 16.00 23.90 69.43
C ALA A 59 17.36 23.50 68.83
N LYS A 60 17.99 22.41 69.32
CA LYS A 60 19.22 21.89 68.72
C LYS A 60 19.07 20.41 68.40
N THR A 61 18.67 20.13 67.16
CA THR A 61 18.80 18.80 66.57
C THR A 61 20.28 18.48 66.39
N LEU A 62 20.78 17.49 67.11
CA LEU A 62 22.07 16.88 66.82
C LEU A 62 21.81 15.71 65.87
N TYR A 63 22.35 15.75 64.64
CA TYR A 63 21.96 14.83 63.56
C TYR A 63 22.07 13.33 63.94
N ASP A 64 23.11 12.96 64.68
CA ASP A 64 23.43 11.57 65.03
C ASP A 64 22.83 11.08 66.37
N TYR A 65 22.09 11.94 67.07
CA TYR A 65 21.59 11.65 68.42
C TYR A 65 20.08 11.89 68.54
N GLU A 66 19.42 11.16 69.43
CA GLU A 66 17.98 11.32 69.72
C GLU A 66 17.80 11.91 71.12
N PHE A 67 17.00 12.99 71.22
CA PHE A 67 16.71 13.65 72.49
C PHE A 67 15.86 12.76 73.40
N ILE A 68 16.24 12.68 74.68
CA ILE A 68 15.53 11.88 75.68
C ILE A 68 14.77 12.78 76.64
N LYS A 69 15.50 13.63 77.36
CA LYS A 69 14.95 14.47 78.43
C LYS A 69 15.85 15.67 78.71
N VAL A 70 15.33 16.61 79.48
CA VAL A 70 16.07 17.78 79.96
C VAL A 70 15.84 17.99 81.45
N ASP A 71 16.93 18.20 82.19
CA ASP A 71 16.90 18.52 83.60
C ASP A 71 17.21 20.02 83.80
N GLY A 72 16.47 20.66 84.71
CA GLY A 72 16.70 22.07 85.10
C GLY A 72 15.78 23.10 84.42
N LEU A 73 14.93 22.69 83.48
CA LEU A 73 13.94 23.58 82.85
C LEU A 73 12.75 23.91 83.77
N ASN A 74 12.09 25.05 83.53
CA ASN A 74 10.86 25.52 84.19
C ASN A 74 10.93 25.71 85.72
N LYS A 75 12.12 25.61 86.31
CA LYS A 75 12.39 25.97 87.71
C LYS A 75 12.89 27.41 87.80
N PRO A 76 12.47 28.21 88.80
CA PRO A 76 13.02 29.55 89.02
C PRO A 76 14.52 29.46 89.32
N ILE A 77 15.31 30.36 88.73
CA ILE A 77 16.74 30.44 89.01
C ILE A 77 16.96 31.08 90.38
N VAL A 78 17.53 30.31 91.31
CA VAL A 78 17.67 30.67 92.73
C VAL A 78 19.11 30.56 93.26
N SER A 79 20.11 30.40 92.39
CA SER A 79 21.54 30.35 92.78
C SER A 79 22.47 30.69 91.61
N ASP A 80 23.69 31.12 91.94
CA ASP A 80 24.75 31.34 90.95
C ASP A 80 25.24 30.03 90.32
N GLY A 81 25.33 30.00 88.98
CA GLY A 81 25.86 28.86 88.23
C GLY A 81 24.84 27.75 87.92
N THR A 82 23.56 28.09 87.73
CA THR A 82 22.52 27.12 87.35
C THR A 82 22.89 26.39 86.04
N VAL A 83 22.82 25.06 86.03
CA VAL A 83 23.13 24.22 84.85
C VAL A 83 21.86 23.57 84.31
N VAL A 84 21.59 23.74 83.01
CA VAL A 84 20.55 23.01 82.29
C VAL A 84 21.21 21.91 81.47
N THR A 85 20.79 20.66 81.67
CA THR A 85 21.39 19.48 81.02
C THR A 85 20.39 18.81 80.11
N TYR A 86 20.71 18.74 78.81
CA TYR A 86 19.95 17.97 77.84
C TYR A 86 20.59 16.59 77.63
N TYR A 87 19.78 15.54 77.74
CA TYR A 87 20.21 14.14 77.60
C TYR A 87 19.83 13.58 76.23
N TYR A 88 20.76 12.86 75.61
CA TYR A 88 20.59 12.23 74.30
C TYR A 88 21.05 10.76 74.32
N LYS A 89 20.52 9.93 73.43
CA LYS A 89 21.08 8.61 73.07
C LYS A 89 21.71 8.65 71.68
N ASN A 90 22.77 7.86 71.50
CA ASN A 90 23.39 7.66 70.19
C ASN A 90 22.46 6.84 69.29
N LYS A 91 22.17 7.31 68.08
CA LYS A 91 21.39 6.52 67.10
C LYS A 91 22.18 5.34 66.54
N ASN A 92 23.51 5.37 66.67
CA ASN A 92 24.44 4.46 66.02
C ASN A 92 25.16 3.51 67.01
N GLU A 93 24.61 3.23 68.19
CA GLU A 93 25.11 2.08 68.97
C GLU A 93 24.98 0.80 68.13
N GLU A 94 26.06 0.01 68.08
CA GLU A 94 26.10 -1.32 67.47
C GLU A 94 25.11 -2.23 68.21
N HIS A 95 23.86 -2.19 67.80
CA HIS A 95 22.91 -3.25 68.12
C HIS A 95 23.24 -4.46 67.27
N THR A 96 23.05 -5.65 67.82
CA THR A 96 23.14 -6.88 67.05
C THR A 96 22.12 -6.80 65.91
N HIS A 97 22.60 -6.84 64.66
CA HIS A 97 21.72 -6.79 63.50
C HIS A 97 20.89 -8.07 63.44
N ASN A 98 19.60 -7.96 63.73
CA ASN A 98 18.66 -9.04 63.49
C ASN A 98 18.28 -9.02 62.01
N LEU A 99 18.95 -9.88 61.23
CA LEU A 99 18.93 -9.84 59.77
C LEU A 99 17.89 -10.79 59.18
N THR A 100 16.96 -10.24 58.42
CA THR A 100 16.01 -11.00 57.62
C THR A 100 16.49 -11.08 56.18
N LEU A 101 16.61 -12.30 55.64
CA LEU A 101 16.98 -12.52 54.24
C LEU A 101 15.85 -12.09 53.32
N VAL A 102 16.15 -11.16 52.43
CA VAL A 102 15.38 -10.92 51.22
C VAL A 102 16.00 -11.77 50.10
N ALA A 103 15.34 -12.87 49.77
CA ALA A 103 15.82 -13.80 48.75
C ALA A 103 15.99 -13.10 47.39
N ALA A 104 16.97 -13.56 46.60
CA ALA A 104 17.14 -13.09 45.24
C ALA A 104 15.88 -13.36 44.42
N LYS A 105 15.42 -12.36 43.69
CA LYS A 105 14.31 -12.45 42.76
C LYS A 105 14.82 -12.05 41.39
N ALA A 106 14.78 -12.96 40.43
CA ALA A 106 15.14 -12.64 39.06
C ALA A 106 14.22 -11.54 38.51
N ALA A 107 14.78 -10.57 37.79
CA ALA A 107 14.00 -9.57 37.09
C ALA A 107 13.25 -10.21 35.91
N THR A 108 11.99 -9.83 35.73
CA THR A 108 11.21 -10.13 34.52
C THR A 108 11.21 -8.92 33.59
N CYS A 109 10.72 -9.07 32.36
CA CYS A 109 10.68 -7.96 31.39
C CYS A 109 9.91 -6.73 31.88
N THR A 110 8.97 -6.89 32.81
CA THR A 110 8.13 -5.79 33.36
C THR A 110 8.38 -5.50 34.83
N THR A 111 8.93 -6.45 35.60
CA THR A 111 9.09 -6.33 37.05
C THR A 111 10.57 -6.38 37.40
N ALA A 112 11.05 -5.33 38.09
CA ALA A 112 12.41 -5.31 38.61
C ALA A 112 12.62 -6.46 39.59
N GLY A 113 13.80 -7.06 39.51
CA GLY A 113 14.27 -8.07 40.44
C GLY A 113 15.18 -7.48 41.50
N ASN A 114 15.75 -8.35 42.31
CA ASN A 114 16.78 -8.00 43.26
C ASN A 114 17.78 -9.14 43.42
N SER A 115 19.04 -8.78 43.66
CA SER A 115 20.02 -9.71 44.24
C SER A 115 19.59 -10.06 45.67
N ALA A 116 20.09 -11.16 46.24
CA ALA A 116 19.84 -11.46 47.64
C ALA A 116 20.52 -10.41 48.54
N TYR A 117 19.83 -9.96 49.58
CA TYR A 117 20.37 -9.06 50.60
C TYR A 117 19.63 -9.27 51.92
N TYR A 118 20.16 -8.71 53.00
CA TYR A 118 19.56 -8.78 54.33
C TYR A 118 19.11 -7.39 54.78
N THR A 119 17.95 -7.32 55.43
CA THR A 119 17.46 -6.10 56.10
C THR A 119 17.56 -6.27 57.60
N CYS A 120 17.99 -5.23 58.32
CA CYS A 120 17.94 -5.24 59.78
C CYS A 120 16.56 -4.78 60.27
N ASP A 121 15.94 -5.52 61.18
CA ASP A 121 14.63 -5.13 61.73
C ASP A 121 14.72 -3.94 62.71
N GLY A 122 15.92 -3.65 63.23
CA GLY A 122 16.18 -2.59 64.20
C GLY A 122 16.76 -1.30 63.63
N CYS A 123 17.19 -1.29 62.36
CA CYS A 123 17.68 -0.09 61.69
C CYS A 123 17.48 -0.17 60.18
N ASP A 124 17.41 0.98 59.50
CA ASP A 124 17.19 1.06 58.05
C ASP A 124 18.40 0.63 57.19
N LYS A 125 19.32 -0.18 57.71
CA LYS A 125 20.52 -0.65 57.00
C LYS A 125 20.31 -1.97 56.27
N TRP A 126 20.96 -2.11 55.12
CA TRP A 126 20.93 -3.31 54.28
C TRP A 126 22.32 -3.96 54.26
N PHE A 127 22.40 -5.28 54.18
CA PHE A 127 23.67 -6.03 54.24
C PHE A 127 23.77 -7.09 53.14
N ALA A 128 24.98 -7.33 52.64
CA ALA A 128 25.24 -8.31 51.59
C ALA A 128 25.44 -9.74 52.14
N ASP A 129 25.70 -9.88 53.44
CA ASP A 129 25.96 -11.14 54.13
C ASP A 129 25.09 -11.30 55.39
N ALA A 130 24.96 -12.55 55.85
CA ALA A 130 24.17 -12.89 57.02
C ALA A 130 24.82 -12.51 58.36
N THR A 131 26.10 -12.09 58.37
CA THR A 131 26.82 -11.68 59.58
C THR A 131 26.74 -10.17 59.82
N GLY A 132 26.17 -9.40 58.90
CA GLY A 132 26.02 -7.95 59.00
C GLY A 132 27.34 -7.19 58.84
N SER A 133 28.35 -7.81 58.24
CA SER A 133 29.71 -7.24 58.17
C SER A 133 29.92 -6.36 56.93
N VAL A 134 29.14 -6.56 55.87
CA VAL A 134 29.21 -5.81 54.62
C VAL A 134 27.92 -5.02 54.42
N GLU A 135 27.94 -3.75 54.82
CA GLU A 135 26.81 -2.83 54.64
C GLU A 135 26.65 -2.42 53.17
N ILE A 136 25.42 -2.47 52.67
CA ILE A 136 25.00 -1.95 51.35
C ILE A 136 24.54 -0.50 51.56
N THR A 137 25.46 0.43 51.35
CA THR A 137 25.17 1.88 51.46
C THR A 137 24.41 2.41 50.26
N ASP A 138 24.68 1.90 49.06
CA ASP A 138 23.88 2.15 47.86
C ASP A 138 22.83 1.05 47.68
N LYS A 139 21.62 1.28 48.20
CA LYS A 139 20.49 0.35 48.06
C LYS A 139 20.03 0.15 46.61
N THR A 140 20.47 0.98 45.65
CA THR A 140 20.18 0.77 44.24
C THR A 140 21.03 -0.35 43.63
N SER A 141 22.20 -0.64 44.21
CA SER A 141 23.11 -1.69 43.75
C SER A 141 22.52 -3.11 43.79
N VAL A 142 21.55 -3.36 44.68
CA VAL A 142 20.85 -4.66 44.76
C VAL A 142 19.61 -4.74 43.88
N LYS A 143 19.16 -3.62 43.30
CA LYS A 143 18.01 -3.61 42.39
C LYS A 143 18.47 -4.05 41.01
N ILE A 144 17.86 -5.10 40.49
CA ILE A 144 18.06 -5.51 39.09
C ILE A 144 16.94 -4.86 38.29
N PRO A 145 17.22 -3.81 37.49
CA PRO A 145 16.19 -3.12 36.74
C PRO A 145 15.49 -4.11 35.79
N ALA A 146 14.18 -3.90 35.58
CA ALA A 146 13.48 -4.63 34.54
C ALA A 146 14.19 -4.33 33.20
N PRO A 147 14.71 -5.34 32.49
CA PRO A 147 15.45 -5.15 31.24
C PRO A 147 14.57 -4.59 30.12
N GLY A 148 13.26 -4.49 30.34
CA GLY A 148 12.28 -4.15 29.32
C GLY A 148 12.13 -5.28 28.31
N HIS A 149 11.37 -5.00 27.25
CA HIS A 149 11.26 -5.91 26.13
C HIS A 149 12.27 -5.52 25.06
N THR A 150 13.24 -6.39 24.80
CA THR A 150 14.09 -6.29 23.61
C THR A 150 13.42 -7.11 22.50
N ALA A 151 12.89 -6.43 21.49
CA ALA A 151 12.33 -7.07 20.31
C ALA A 151 13.43 -7.83 19.55
N GLY A 152 13.16 -9.09 19.20
CA GLY A 152 14.00 -9.82 18.23
C GLY A 152 13.99 -9.12 16.87
N THR A 153 15.00 -9.38 16.02
CA THR A 153 15.10 -8.78 14.69
C THR A 153 14.25 -9.47 13.62
N GLU A 154 13.69 -10.64 13.94
CA GLU A 154 12.83 -11.41 13.05
C GLU A 154 11.36 -11.12 13.33
N TRP A 155 10.62 -10.81 12.28
CA TRP A 155 9.18 -10.69 12.35
C TRP A 155 8.50 -12.07 12.43
N LYS A 156 7.62 -12.23 13.41
CA LYS A 156 6.66 -13.34 13.50
C LYS A 156 5.32 -12.90 12.93
N SER A 157 4.51 -13.87 12.47
CA SER A 157 3.17 -13.57 11.96
C SER A 157 2.19 -14.71 12.16
N ASP A 158 0.91 -14.35 12.30
CA ASP A 158 -0.24 -15.25 12.25
C ASP A 158 -1.24 -14.77 11.18
N ASP A 159 -2.47 -15.27 11.18
CA ASP A 159 -3.51 -14.90 10.19
C ASP A 159 -4.03 -13.47 10.37
N THR A 160 -3.79 -12.84 11.53
CA THR A 160 -4.34 -11.51 11.86
C THR A 160 -3.25 -10.43 11.81
N ASN A 161 -2.12 -10.66 12.46
CA ASN A 161 -1.09 -9.64 12.68
C ASN A 161 0.34 -10.18 12.48
N HIS A 162 1.30 -9.25 12.45
CA HIS A 162 2.72 -9.52 12.59
C HIS A 162 3.29 -8.77 13.80
N TRP A 163 4.26 -9.37 14.49
CA TRP A 163 4.86 -8.83 15.72
C TRP A 163 6.32 -9.23 15.81
N HIS A 164 7.08 -8.52 16.63
CA HIS A 164 8.36 -9.00 17.14
C HIS A 164 8.14 -9.70 18.48
N GLU A 165 8.88 -10.78 18.71
CA GLU A 165 8.89 -11.45 20.01
C GLU A 165 10.01 -10.92 20.88
N CYS A 166 9.71 -10.73 22.15
CA CYS A 166 10.75 -10.46 23.12
C CYS A 166 11.66 -11.70 23.24
N SER A 167 12.98 -11.50 23.10
CA SER A 167 13.96 -12.59 23.15
C SER A 167 14.06 -13.31 24.50
N ARG A 168 13.46 -12.76 25.57
CA ARG A 168 13.49 -13.32 26.92
C ARG A 168 12.19 -13.97 27.36
N CYS A 169 11.03 -13.36 27.07
CA CYS A 169 9.72 -13.84 27.54
C CYS A 169 8.76 -14.25 26.41
N HIS A 170 9.15 -14.06 25.14
CA HIS A 170 8.32 -14.33 23.95
C HIS A 170 7.01 -13.54 23.85
N ASP A 171 6.77 -12.57 24.74
CA ASP A 171 5.64 -11.65 24.61
C ASP A 171 5.69 -10.89 23.28
N LYS A 172 4.51 -10.69 22.67
CA LYS A 172 4.34 -9.96 21.42
C LYS A 172 4.58 -8.44 21.62
N LYS A 173 5.35 -7.83 20.72
CA LYS A 173 5.60 -6.39 20.64
C LYS A 173 5.49 -5.89 19.20
N ASP A 174 5.24 -4.58 19.06
CA ASP A 174 5.07 -3.91 17.76
C ASP A 174 4.04 -4.61 16.87
N GLU A 175 2.94 -5.03 17.49
CA GLU A 175 1.88 -5.74 16.79
C GLU A 175 1.21 -4.81 15.78
N ALA A 176 1.28 -5.22 14.52
CA ALA A 176 0.71 -4.50 13.41
C ALA A 176 -0.14 -5.44 12.56
N ALA A 177 -1.28 -4.94 12.09
CA ALA A 177 -2.09 -5.63 11.12
C ALA A 177 -1.32 -5.80 9.81
N HIS A 178 -1.61 -6.89 9.09
CA HIS A 178 -1.01 -7.13 7.78
C HIS A 178 -1.32 -5.98 6.81
N SER A 179 -0.28 -5.42 6.21
CA SER A 179 -0.39 -4.45 5.12
C SER A 179 -0.05 -5.11 3.79
N THR A 180 -0.98 -5.01 2.84
CA THR A 180 -0.83 -5.68 1.54
C THR A 180 0.13 -4.94 0.64
N SER A 181 1.03 -5.68 -0.02
CA SER A 181 1.84 -5.19 -1.13
C SER A 181 0.98 -4.87 -2.37
N GLU A 182 1.63 -4.29 -3.38
CA GLU A 182 1.14 -4.37 -4.76
C GLU A 182 1.11 -5.83 -5.23
N TRP A 183 0.33 -6.10 -6.28
CA TRP A 183 0.25 -7.45 -6.85
C TRP A 183 1.60 -7.90 -7.43
N ILE A 184 2.08 -9.04 -6.96
CA ILE A 184 3.26 -9.73 -7.46
C ILE A 184 2.80 -10.83 -8.42
N ILE A 185 3.37 -10.87 -9.63
CA ILE A 185 3.03 -11.88 -10.64
C ILE A 185 3.89 -13.12 -10.40
N ASP A 186 3.26 -14.22 -9.98
CA ASP A 186 3.91 -15.52 -9.78
C ASP A 186 4.17 -16.23 -11.10
N THR A 187 3.15 -16.22 -11.95
CA THR A 187 3.19 -16.84 -13.27
C THR A 187 2.37 -15.97 -14.20
N ALA A 188 3.01 -15.43 -15.23
CA ALA A 188 2.30 -14.63 -16.22
C ALA A 188 1.25 -15.48 -16.94
N ALA A 189 0.06 -14.92 -17.15
CA ALA A 189 -0.96 -15.57 -17.97
C ALA A 189 -0.49 -15.71 -19.42
N THR A 190 -0.88 -16.80 -20.07
CA THR A 190 -0.66 -17.03 -21.50
C THR A 190 -1.97 -16.97 -22.27
N GLU A 191 -1.92 -17.10 -23.59
CA GLU A 191 -3.13 -17.12 -24.43
C GLU A 191 -4.08 -18.28 -24.08
N THR A 192 -3.55 -19.38 -23.53
CA THR A 192 -4.29 -20.64 -23.31
C THR A 192 -4.30 -21.10 -21.86
N ALA A 193 -3.47 -20.52 -20.99
CA ALA A 193 -3.41 -20.84 -19.57
C ALA A 193 -3.52 -19.57 -18.73
N GLU A 194 -4.33 -19.63 -17.68
CA GLU A 194 -4.42 -18.58 -16.67
C GLU A 194 -3.06 -18.41 -15.98
N GLY A 195 -2.76 -17.17 -15.59
CA GLY A 195 -1.62 -16.86 -14.74
C GLY A 195 -2.04 -16.82 -13.27
N ALA A 196 -1.07 -16.58 -12.41
CA ALA A 196 -1.27 -16.43 -10.98
C ALA A 196 -0.55 -15.18 -10.49
N LYS A 197 -1.17 -14.51 -9.51
CA LYS A 197 -0.57 -13.40 -8.77
C LYS A 197 -0.99 -13.49 -7.31
N HIS A 198 -0.18 -12.91 -6.45
CA HIS A 198 -0.49 -12.76 -5.05
C HIS A 198 -0.16 -11.35 -4.54
N LYS A 199 -0.72 -10.99 -3.39
CA LYS A 199 -0.22 -9.92 -2.54
C LYS A 199 0.34 -10.54 -1.29
N GLU A 200 1.48 -10.02 -0.85
CA GLU A 200 2.14 -10.44 0.38
C GLU A 200 2.14 -9.30 1.39
N CYS A 201 2.36 -9.63 2.65
CA CYS A 201 2.63 -8.63 3.68
C CYS A 201 3.94 -7.93 3.37
N THR A 202 3.93 -6.60 3.29
CA THR A 202 5.13 -5.80 3.00
C THR A 202 6.23 -5.98 4.05
N VAL A 203 5.87 -6.43 5.26
CA VAL A 203 6.77 -6.60 6.39
C VAL A 203 7.27 -8.05 6.51
N CYS A 204 6.35 -9.02 6.68
CA CYS A 204 6.72 -10.41 6.95
C CYS A 204 6.65 -11.36 5.75
N LYS A 205 6.29 -10.87 4.56
CA LYS A 205 6.24 -11.66 3.30
C LYS A 205 5.24 -12.82 3.27
N LYS A 206 4.38 -12.95 4.29
CA LYS A 206 3.25 -13.87 4.26
C LYS A 206 2.30 -13.54 3.11
N VAL A 207 1.88 -14.53 2.34
CA VAL A 207 0.86 -14.37 1.29
C VAL A 207 -0.50 -14.10 1.94
N LEU A 208 -1.15 -13.01 1.56
CA LEU A 208 -2.41 -12.54 2.15
C LEU A 208 -3.59 -12.70 1.19
N GLU A 209 -3.37 -12.43 -0.09
CA GLU A 209 -4.38 -12.56 -1.14
C GLU A 209 -3.76 -13.28 -2.33
N THR A 210 -4.51 -14.19 -2.93
CA THR A 210 -4.15 -14.83 -4.20
C THR A 210 -5.27 -14.60 -5.19
N ALA A 211 -4.92 -14.34 -6.44
CA ALA A 211 -5.88 -14.22 -7.53
C ALA A 211 -5.34 -14.86 -8.80
N THR A 212 -6.24 -15.44 -9.59
CA THR A 212 -5.92 -15.84 -10.94
C THR A 212 -5.83 -14.60 -11.83
N ILE A 213 -4.85 -14.59 -12.72
CA ILE A 213 -4.83 -13.68 -13.86
C ILE A 213 -5.55 -14.43 -14.97
N PRO A 214 -6.74 -13.98 -15.42
CA PRO A 214 -7.45 -14.64 -16.50
C PRO A 214 -6.51 -14.84 -17.69
N ALA A 215 -6.61 -16.00 -18.33
CA ALA A 215 -5.94 -16.22 -19.61
C ALA A 215 -6.24 -15.00 -20.49
N THR A 216 -5.22 -14.45 -21.14
CA THR A 216 -5.38 -13.19 -21.90
C THR A 216 -6.43 -13.31 -23.01
N GLY A 217 -6.84 -14.56 -23.30
CA GLY A 217 -7.75 -14.92 -24.36
C GLY A 217 -7.09 -14.62 -25.69
N SER A 218 -7.58 -15.23 -26.76
CA SER A 218 -7.18 -14.82 -28.11
C SER A 218 -7.85 -13.49 -28.46
N SER A 219 -7.54 -12.42 -27.72
CA SER A 219 -7.59 -11.09 -28.28
C SER A 219 -6.41 -11.02 -29.26
N HIS A 220 -6.68 -11.29 -30.53
CA HIS A 220 -5.67 -11.09 -31.56
C HIS A 220 -5.40 -9.58 -31.72
N THR A 221 -4.67 -9.00 -30.79
CA THR A 221 -3.74 -7.91 -31.06
C THR A 221 -2.34 -8.50 -31.21
N ASN A 222 -2.17 -9.37 -32.21
CA ASN A 222 -0.85 -9.50 -32.82
C ASN A 222 -0.55 -8.15 -33.46
N SER A 223 0.41 -7.42 -32.90
CA SER A 223 1.31 -6.63 -33.71
C SER A 223 1.85 -7.58 -34.79
N TYR A 224 1.54 -7.49 -36.10
CA TYR A 224 1.07 -6.37 -36.88
C TYR A 224 0.21 -6.81 -38.07
N GLY A 225 -0.52 -5.85 -38.63
CA GLY A 225 -0.33 -5.64 -40.06
C GLY A 225 -1.39 -6.28 -40.93
N VAL A 226 -2.61 -5.78 -40.79
CA VAL A 226 -3.61 -5.72 -41.84
C VAL A 226 -4.03 -4.26 -41.89
N TYR A 227 -3.30 -3.47 -42.69
CA TYR A 227 -3.48 -2.01 -42.81
C TYR A 227 -4.08 -1.65 -44.17
N VAL A 228 -4.72 -0.48 -44.27
CA VAL A 228 -5.25 0.02 -45.54
C VAL A 228 -4.09 0.19 -46.53
N GLY A 229 -4.22 -0.40 -47.72
CA GLY A 229 -3.18 -0.43 -48.74
C GLY A 229 -2.43 -1.76 -48.80
N MET A 230 -2.45 -2.57 -47.74
CA MET A 230 -1.85 -3.91 -47.75
C MET A 230 -2.41 -4.75 -48.88
N THR A 231 -1.54 -5.50 -49.56
CA THR A 231 -1.94 -6.52 -50.53
C THR A 231 -1.55 -7.91 -50.06
N TYR A 232 -2.34 -8.92 -50.43
CA TYR A 232 -2.02 -10.32 -50.19
C TYR A 232 -2.62 -11.20 -51.29
N THR A 233 -2.04 -12.39 -51.47
CA THR A 233 -2.51 -13.36 -52.45
C THR A 233 -3.25 -14.49 -51.74
N ALA A 234 -4.45 -14.83 -52.22
CA ALA A 234 -5.17 -16.04 -51.81
C ALA A 234 -5.67 -16.78 -53.06
N GLY A 235 -5.15 -17.99 -53.25
CA GLY A 235 -5.35 -18.75 -54.48
C GLY A 235 -4.88 -17.98 -55.72
N ASN A 236 -5.79 -17.75 -56.66
CA ASN A 236 -5.52 -17.07 -57.92
C ASN A 236 -5.74 -15.55 -57.87
N LEU A 237 -6.10 -15.00 -56.71
CA LEU A 237 -6.54 -13.61 -56.53
C LEU A 237 -5.59 -12.85 -55.62
N ILE A 238 -5.31 -11.62 -56.00
CA ILE A 238 -4.57 -10.64 -55.20
C ILE A 238 -5.60 -9.65 -54.68
N TYR A 239 -5.64 -9.51 -53.36
CA TYR A 239 -6.53 -8.63 -52.63
C TYR A 239 -5.76 -7.43 -52.12
N GLN A 240 -6.42 -6.28 -52.03
CA GLN A 240 -5.93 -5.09 -51.36
C GLN A 240 -6.96 -4.63 -50.33
N ILE A 241 -6.47 -4.21 -49.17
CA ILE A 241 -7.31 -3.69 -48.10
C ILE A 241 -7.59 -2.23 -48.37
N THR A 242 -8.87 -1.90 -48.56
CA THR A 242 -9.27 -0.55 -49.01
C THR A 242 -9.88 0.27 -47.88
N SER A 243 -10.44 -0.38 -46.87
CA SER A 243 -10.88 0.28 -45.64
C SER A 243 -10.95 -0.71 -44.49
N ILE A 244 -10.80 -0.19 -43.28
CA ILE A 244 -10.92 -0.93 -42.03
C ILE A 244 -12.04 -0.24 -41.26
N ASP A 245 -13.13 -0.96 -41.02
CA ASP A 245 -14.18 -0.52 -40.11
C ASP A 245 -13.83 -1.06 -38.73
N THR A 246 -13.48 -0.16 -37.82
CA THR A 246 -13.11 -0.47 -36.43
C THR A 246 -14.32 -0.55 -35.50
N ALA A 247 -15.50 -0.09 -35.94
CA ALA A 247 -16.70 -0.02 -35.11
C ALA A 247 -17.44 -1.38 -35.01
N THR A 248 -17.19 -2.31 -35.94
CA THR A 248 -17.79 -3.64 -35.94
C THR A 248 -16.78 -4.68 -35.48
N VAL A 249 -16.80 -4.96 -34.17
CA VAL A 249 -16.06 -6.01 -33.42
C VAL A 249 -15.35 -7.02 -34.33
N GLY A 250 -14.10 -6.72 -34.73
CA GLY A 250 -13.16 -7.62 -35.43
C GLY A 250 -13.58 -8.26 -36.76
N GLN A 251 -14.81 -8.08 -37.26
CA GLN A 251 -15.41 -8.99 -38.24
C GLN A 251 -15.74 -8.38 -39.62
N SER A 252 -15.62 -7.06 -39.82
CA SER A 252 -16.03 -6.42 -41.10
C SER A 252 -15.04 -5.42 -41.68
N LYS A 253 -13.79 -5.83 -41.91
CA LYS A 253 -12.86 -5.09 -42.79
C LYS A 253 -13.24 -5.25 -44.27
N VAL A 254 -12.85 -4.30 -45.12
CA VAL A 254 -13.22 -4.27 -46.54
C VAL A 254 -12.00 -4.37 -47.45
N ILE A 255 -12.08 -5.27 -48.43
CA ILE A 255 -11.05 -5.48 -49.44
C ILE A 255 -11.57 -5.38 -50.86
N GLY A 256 -10.69 -4.91 -51.74
CA GLY A 256 -10.83 -4.95 -53.19
C GLY A 256 -9.98 -6.06 -53.80
N VAL A 257 -10.46 -6.70 -54.87
CA VAL A 257 -9.65 -7.62 -55.69
C VAL A 257 -8.86 -6.80 -56.70
N VAL A 258 -7.54 -6.69 -56.57
CA VAL A 258 -6.71 -5.81 -57.40
C VAL A 258 -6.09 -6.49 -58.61
N ALA A 259 -5.86 -7.79 -58.56
CA ALA A 259 -5.33 -8.54 -59.67
C ALA A 259 -5.64 -10.03 -59.56
N ALA A 260 -5.53 -10.75 -60.67
CA ALA A 260 -5.44 -12.21 -60.67
C ALA A 260 -4.09 -12.62 -61.25
N LYS A 261 -3.53 -13.76 -60.81
CA LYS A 261 -2.29 -14.31 -61.38
C LYS A 261 -2.55 -14.71 -62.83
N LYS A 262 -2.22 -13.84 -63.80
CA LYS A 262 -2.75 -13.93 -65.18
C LYS A 262 -2.04 -14.99 -66.02
N ASN A 263 -2.84 -15.95 -66.50
CA ASN A 263 -3.01 -16.33 -67.92
C ASN A 263 -3.63 -17.73 -68.09
N LYS A 264 -3.80 -18.51 -67.01
CA LYS A 264 -4.37 -19.88 -67.07
C LYS A 264 -5.73 -20.05 -66.39
N ILE A 265 -6.30 -18.99 -65.80
CA ILE A 265 -7.58 -19.09 -65.07
C ILE A 265 -8.74 -19.19 -66.06
N LYS A 266 -9.36 -20.37 -66.19
CA LYS A 266 -10.56 -20.60 -67.02
C LYS A 266 -11.86 -20.22 -66.31
N LYS A 267 -11.93 -20.41 -65.00
CA LYS A 267 -13.10 -20.08 -64.16
C LYS A 267 -12.63 -19.32 -62.95
N VAL A 268 -13.30 -18.20 -62.64
CA VAL A 268 -13.05 -17.44 -61.42
C VAL A 268 -14.33 -17.20 -60.65
N THR A 269 -14.25 -17.39 -59.34
CA THR A 269 -15.29 -17.02 -58.38
C THR A 269 -14.68 -15.99 -57.43
N ILE A 270 -15.21 -14.78 -57.42
CA ILE A 270 -14.88 -13.77 -56.42
C ILE A 270 -15.73 -14.07 -55.18
N PRO A 271 -15.12 -14.47 -54.04
CA PRO A 271 -15.88 -14.87 -52.86
C PRO A 271 -16.51 -13.66 -52.17
N ASP A 272 -17.47 -13.90 -51.27
CA ASP A 272 -18.08 -12.86 -50.44
C ASP A 272 -17.14 -12.38 -49.33
N ARG A 273 -16.27 -13.28 -48.87
CA ARG A 273 -15.30 -13.04 -47.80
C ARG A 273 -13.97 -13.70 -48.17
N ALA A 274 -12.86 -13.17 -47.66
CA ALA A 274 -11.55 -13.81 -47.74
C ALA A 274 -10.80 -13.62 -46.43
N ASP A 275 -10.04 -14.64 -46.05
CA ASP A 275 -9.33 -14.67 -44.78
C ASP A 275 -7.89 -14.17 -44.99
N CYS A 276 -7.41 -13.30 -44.09
CA CYS A 276 -6.08 -12.69 -44.13
C CYS A 276 -5.54 -12.54 -42.72
N LYS A 277 -4.44 -13.23 -42.39
CA LYS A 277 -3.79 -13.17 -41.08
C LYS A 277 -4.77 -13.29 -39.90
N GLY A 278 -5.67 -14.28 -39.97
CA GLY A 278 -6.70 -14.51 -38.93
C GLY A 278 -7.95 -13.62 -39.03
N TYR A 279 -7.97 -12.61 -39.90
CA TYR A 279 -9.15 -11.75 -40.08
C TYR A 279 -10.02 -12.19 -41.25
N ARG A 280 -11.33 -12.24 -41.03
CA ARG A 280 -12.33 -12.55 -42.07
C ARG A 280 -12.85 -11.27 -42.72
N LEU A 281 -12.36 -10.95 -43.91
CA LEU A 281 -12.60 -9.66 -44.59
C LEU A 281 -13.72 -9.76 -45.62
N ASN A 282 -14.54 -8.70 -45.77
CA ASN A 282 -15.57 -8.60 -46.79
C ASN A 282 -14.98 -8.15 -48.14
N VAL A 283 -15.24 -8.91 -49.20
CA VAL A 283 -14.84 -8.54 -50.57
C VAL A 283 -15.93 -7.66 -51.18
N THR A 284 -15.69 -6.35 -51.25
CA THR A 284 -16.72 -5.39 -51.70
C THR A 284 -16.46 -4.82 -53.08
N THR A 285 -15.24 -4.92 -53.60
CA THR A 285 -14.86 -4.27 -54.86
C THR A 285 -14.01 -5.17 -55.73
N ILE A 286 -14.20 -5.10 -57.04
CA ILE A 286 -13.22 -5.57 -58.01
C ILE A 286 -12.49 -4.34 -58.53
N GLY A 287 -11.19 -4.28 -58.29
CA GLY A 287 -10.32 -3.16 -58.59
C GLY A 287 -10.16 -2.89 -60.08
N ASN A 288 -9.54 -1.75 -60.38
CA ASN A 288 -9.26 -1.36 -61.75
C ASN A 288 -8.26 -2.33 -62.39
N ASN A 289 -8.52 -2.74 -63.63
CA ASN A 289 -7.68 -3.67 -64.40
C ASN A 289 -7.44 -5.07 -63.79
N ALA A 290 -8.17 -5.48 -62.75
CA ALA A 290 -7.86 -6.68 -61.97
C ALA A 290 -7.71 -7.97 -62.80
N PHE A 291 -8.61 -8.17 -63.76
CA PHE A 291 -8.61 -9.29 -64.71
C PHE A 291 -8.33 -8.84 -66.15
N ALA A 292 -7.78 -7.64 -66.35
CA ALA A 292 -7.50 -7.13 -67.70
C ALA A 292 -6.52 -8.05 -68.45
N GLY A 293 -6.92 -8.62 -69.58
CA GLY A 293 -6.10 -9.52 -70.39
C GLY A 293 -6.11 -10.98 -69.94
N CYS A 294 -7.00 -11.40 -69.04
CA CYS A 294 -7.21 -12.82 -68.73
C CYS A 294 -7.84 -13.56 -69.92
N LYS A 295 -7.04 -13.85 -70.96
CA LYS A 295 -7.48 -14.43 -72.24
C LYS A 295 -8.08 -15.83 -72.10
N ALA A 296 -7.68 -16.58 -71.07
CA ALA A 296 -8.21 -17.92 -70.80
C ALA A 296 -9.55 -17.92 -70.03
N LEU A 297 -9.98 -16.79 -69.47
CA LEU A 297 -11.16 -16.75 -68.59
C LEU A 297 -12.45 -16.95 -69.38
N GLU A 298 -13.18 -18.01 -69.09
CA GLU A 298 -14.44 -18.42 -69.72
C GLU A 298 -15.66 -18.14 -68.83
N LYS A 299 -15.52 -18.35 -67.53
CA LYS A 299 -16.62 -18.26 -66.55
C LYS A 299 -16.25 -17.36 -65.37
N LEU A 300 -17.06 -16.33 -65.14
CA LEU A 300 -16.92 -15.37 -64.03
C LEU A 300 -18.15 -15.44 -63.11
N THR A 301 -17.91 -15.67 -61.82
CA THR A 301 -18.92 -15.51 -60.76
C THR A 301 -18.48 -14.44 -59.77
N ILE A 302 -19.29 -13.40 -59.61
CA ILE A 302 -19.04 -12.32 -58.64
C ILE A 302 -19.86 -12.59 -57.38
N GLY A 303 -19.20 -12.50 -56.22
CA GLY A 303 -19.81 -12.61 -54.90
C GLY A 303 -20.97 -11.65 -54.67
N ASN A 304 -21.90 -12.05 -53.83
CA ASN A 304 -23.05 -11.28 -53.40
C ASN A 304 -22.71 -10.02 -52.60
N LYS A 305 -21.53 -9.92 -51.97
CA LYS A 305 -21.10 -8.71 -51.22
C LYS A 305 -20.37 -7.66 -52.07
N VAL A 306 -20.00 -7.98 -53.31
CA VAL A 306 -19.35 -7.03 -54.21
C VAL A 306 -20.33 -5.96 -54.64
N THR A 307 -19.97 -4.69 -54.41
CA THR A 307 -20.78 -3.50 -54.73
C THR A 307 -20.29 -2.78 -55.99
N VAL A 308 -19.00 -2.87 -56.32
CA VAL A 308 -18.39 -2.14 -57.45
C VAL A 308 -17.55 -3.07 -58.33
N ILE A 309 -17.77 -2.98 -59.65
CA ILE A 309 -16.88 -3.52 -60.67
C ILE A 309 -16.08 -2.36 -61.29
N GLY A 310 -14.76 -2.38 -61.10
CA GLY A 310 -13.83 -1.31 -61.44
C GLY A 310 -13.63 -1.07 -62.94
N LYS A 311 -12.96 0.05 -63.25
CA LYS A 311 -12.62 0.46 -64.62
C LYS A 311 -11.71 -0.59 -65.25
N ASN A 312 -12.01 -0.99 -66.49
CA ASN A 312 -11.26 -2.03 -67.21
C ASN A 312 -11.13 -3.39 -66.50
N ALA A 313 -11.92 -3.68 -65.46
CA ALA A 313 -11.73 -4.85 -64.59
C ALA A 313 -11.56 -6.17 -65.36
N PHE A 314 -12.31 -6.39 -66.44
CA PHE A 314 -12.27 -7.56 -67.32
C PHE A 314 -12.00 -7.17 -68.79
N LYS A 315 -11.22 -6.10 -69.01
CA LYS A 315 -10.80 -5.68 -70.36
C LYS A 315 -10.09 -6.84 -71.07
N ASN A 316 -10.40 -7.08 -72.35
CA ASN A 316 -9.72 -8.08 -73.19
C ASN A 316 -9.73 -9.53 -72.62
N CYS A 317 -10.74 -9.91 -71.84
CA CYS A 317 -11.01 -11.32 -71.51
C CYS A 317 -11.69 -12.01 -72.71
N SER A 318 -10.91 -12.41 -73.71
CA SER A 318 -11.41 -12.82 -75.03
C SER A 318 -12.23 -14.11 -75.04
N LYS A 319 -12.00 -15.03 -74.08
CA LYS A 319 -12.79 -16.25 -73.94
C LYS A 319 -13.99 -16.13 -73.00
N LEU A 320 -14.26 -14.96 -72.41
CA LEU A 320 -15.29 -14.84 -71.38
C LEU A 320 -16.69 -15.04 -71.96
N GLU A 321 -17.36 -16.12 -71.57
CA GLU A 321 -18.65 -16.52 -72.10
C GLU A 321 -19.80 -16.30 -71.11
N THR A 322 -19.56 -16.58 -69.82
CA THR A 322 -20.60 -16.53 -68.79
C THR A 322 -20.20 -15.62 -67.65
N VAL A 323 -21.08 -14.68 -67.33
CA VAL A 323 -20.92 -13.73 -66.23
C VAL A 323 -22.09 -13.83 -65.27
N VAL A 324 -21.80 -14.00 -63.98
CA VAL A 324 -22.78 -13.93 -62.90
C VAL A 324 -22.47 -12.71 -62.03
N ILE A 325 -23.41 -11.77 -62.00
CA ILE A 325 -23.34 -10.52 -61.22
C ILE A 325 -24.02 -10.76 -59.86
N GLY A 326 -23.29 -10.52 -58.78
CA GLY A 326 -23.74 -10.74 -57.40
C GLY A 326 -24.88 -9.81 -56.95
N LYS A 327 -25.49 -10.13 -55.81
CA LYS A 327 -26.67 -9.44 -55.27
C LYS A 327 -26.46 -7.95 -55.00
N ALA A 328 -25.31 -7.56 -54.43
CA ALA A 328 -25.06 -6.19 -53.99
C ALA A 328 -24.42 -5.27 -55.04
N VAL A 329 -24.19 -5.72 -56.28
CA VAL A 329 -23.50 -4.90 -57.29
C VAL A 329 -24.33 -3.67 -57.63
N LYS A 330 -23.82 -2.49 -57.27
CA LYS A 330 -24.42 -1.18 -57.52
C LYS A 330 -23.88 -0.55 -58.80
N THR A 331 -22.58 -0.73 -59.07
CA THR A 331 -21.88 0.00 -60.13
C THR A 331 -21.06 -0.91 -61.02
N ILE A 332 -21.26 -0.79 -62.34
CA ILE A 332 -20.38 -1.33 -63.38
C ILE A 332 -19.68 -0.16 -64.08
N SER A 333 -18.38 -0.05 -63.85
CA SER A 333 -17.58 1.09 -64.29
C SER A 333 -17.24 1.09 -65.78
N SER A 334 -16.68 2.20 -66.24
CA SER A 334 -16.27 2.41 -67.64
C SER A 334 -15.33 1.30 -68.10
N LYS A 335 -15.57 0.76 -69.30
CA LYS A 335 -14.72 -0.25 -69.94
C LYS A 335 -14.55 -1.56 -69.16
N ALA A 336 -15.36 -1.83 -68.13
CA ALA A 336 -15.26 -3.02 -67.28
C ALA A 336 -15.20 -4.34 -68.07
N PHE A 337 -16.01 -4.48 -69.12
CA PHE A 337 -16.07 -5.64 -70.03
C PHE A 337 -15.83 -5.20 -71.49
N ILE A 338 -14.83 -4.34 -71.73
CA ILE A 338 -14.43 -3.94 -73.09
C ILE A 338 -13.52 -4.98 -73.75
N GLY A 339 -13.49 -5.00 -75.08
CA GLY A 339 -12.71 -5.94 -75.90
C GLY A 339 -13.58 -7.04 -76.54
N ASP A 340 -12.91 -8.00 -77.18
CA ASP A 340 -13.53 -9.11 -77.91
C ASP A 340 -13.91 -10.29 -77.01
N ASN A 341 -14.69 -10.01 -75.97
CA ASN A 341 -15.28 -11.07 -75.17
C ASN A 341 -16.37 -11.84 -75.95
N LYS A 342 -16.56 -13.12 -75.59
CA LYS A 342 -17.54 -14.03 -76.19
C LYS A 342 -18.78 -14.18 -75.30
N ILE A 343 -19.21 -13.11 -74.61
CA ILE A 343 -20.26 -13.21 -73.57
C ILE A 343 -21.57 -13.67 -74.20
N LYS A 344 -21.98 -14.89 -73.87
CA LYS A 344 -23.23 -15.54 -74.28
C LYS A 344 -24.31 -15.45 -73.19
N LYS A 345 -23.92 -15.30 -71.92
CA LYS A 345 -24.87 -15.26 -70.80
C LYS A 345 -24.44 -14.30 -69.69
N ILE A 346 -25.36 -13.45 -69.25
CA ILE A 346 -25.21 -12.63 -68.04
C ILE A 346 -26.37 -12.93 -67.10
N THR A 347 -26.06 -13.25 -65.84
CA THR A 347 -27.07 -13.52 -64.81
C THR A 347 -26.96 -12.49 -63.69
N PHE A 348 -28.07 -11.81 -63.35
CA PHE A 348 -28.14 -10.84 -62.26
C PHE A 348 -28.81 -11.46 -61.03
N LYS A 349 -28.06 -11.62 -59.93
CA LYS A 349 -28.58 -12.24 -58.69
C LYS A 349 -29.40 -11.31 -57.80
N GLY A 350 -29.27 -9.99 -57.95
CA GLY A 350 -29.98 -9.00 -57.13
C GLY A 350 -30.46 -7.79 -57.91
N ASP A 351 -31.05 -6.84 -57.20
CA ASP A 351 -31.72 -5.64 -57.74
C ASP A 351 -30.97 -4.34 -57.44
N LYS A 352 -29.82 -4.40 -56.74
CA LYS A 352 -29.10 -3.21 -56.27
C LYS A 352 -28.35 -2.45 -57.36
N LEU A 353 -28.37 -2.90 -58.61
CA LEU A 353 -27.72 -2.22 -59.73
C LEU A 353 -28.32 -0.82 -59.88
N LYS A 354 -27.46 0.21 -59.91
CA LYS A 354 -27.84 1.62 -60.08
C LYS A 354 -27.16 2.26 -61.29
N THR A 355 -25.88 1.94 -61.49
CA THR A 355 -25.03 2.62 -62.47
C THR A 355 -24.33 1.62 -63.39
N VAL A 356 -24.47 1.83 -64.69
CA VAL A 356 -23.67 1.18 -65.73
C VAL A 356 -23.13 2.29 -66.63
N LYS A 357 -21.80 2.47 -66.66
CA LYS A 357 -21.18 3.55 -67.44
C LYS A 357 -21.30 3.28 -68.95
N LYS A 358 -21.40 4.34 -69.77
CA LYS A 358 -21.70 4.32 -71.23
C LYS A 358 -20.87 3.30 -72.02
N ASN A 359 -19.62 3.06 -71.63
CA ASN A 359 -18.68 2.15 -72.32
C ASN A 359 -18.29 0.94 -71.46
N ALA A 360 -19.11 0.54 -70.49
CA ALA A 360 -18.86 -0.64 -69.66
C ALA A 360 -18.73 -1.93 -70.50
N PHE A 361 -19.42 -2.02 -71.64
CA PHE A 361 -19.39 -3.16 -72.56
C PHE A 361 -19.00 -2.70 -73.97
N SER A 362 -18.35 -3.59 -74.73
CA SER A 362 -17.97 -3.34 -76.13
C SER A 362 -19.20 -3.14 -77.04
N LYS A 363 -19.01 -2.46 -78.17
CA LYS A 363 -20.08 -2.29 -79.19
C LYS A 363 -20.64 -3.65 -79.65
N LYS A 364 -19.76 -4.63 -79.85
CA LYS A 364 -20.11 -6.02 -80.20
C LYS A 364 -20.98 -6.69 -79.13
N ALA A 365 -20.60 -6.58 -77.85
CA ALA A 365 -21.40 -7.12 -76.75
C ALA A 365 -22.80 -6.48 -76.69
N LYS A 366 -22.90 -5.15 -76.87
CA LYS A 366 -24.20 -4.46 -76.95
C LYS A 366 -25.06 -4.95 -78.12
N LYS A 367 -24.46 -5.14 -79.31
CA LYS A 367 -25.14 -5.70 -80.49
C LYS A 367 -25.66 -7.11 -80.20
N ASN A 368 -24.87 -7.96 -79.55
CA ASN A 368 -25.27 -9.32 -79.18
C ASN A 368 -26.38 -9.36 -78.12
N ILE A 369 -26.39 -8.43 -77.18
CA ILE A 369 -27.49 -8.28 -76.23
C ILE A 369 -28.77 -7.83 -76.94
N LYS A 370 -28.68 -6.84 -77.86
CA LYS A 370 -29.82 -6.36 -78.65
C LYS A 370 -30.42 -7.46 -79.53
N SER A 371 -29.57 -8.27 -80.17
CA SER A 371 -29.99 -9.39 -81.02
C SER A 371 -30.28 -10.69 -80.26
N LYS A 372 -30.37 -10.64 -78.91
CA LYS A 372 -30.64 -11.81 -78.03
C LYS A 372 -29.62 -12.96 -78.12
N LYS A 373 -28.49 -12.78 -78.82
CA LYS A 373 -27.34 -13.71 -78.82
C LYS A 373 -26.70 -13.83 -77.44
N THR A 374 -26.75 -12.76 -76.64
CA THR A 374 -26.40 -12.78 -75.22
C THR A 374 -27.66 -12.89 -74.36
N LYS A 375 -27.85 -14.02 -73.69
CA LYS A 375 -28.99 -14.27 -72.80
C LYS A 375 -28.81 -13.52 -71.48
N LEU A 376 -29.77 -12.64 -71.14
CA LEU A 376 -29.84 -12.00 -69.83
C LEU A 376 -30.82 -12.76 -68.94
N LYS A 377 -30.39 -13.21 -67.75
CA LYS A 377 -31.21 -13.96 -66.78
C LYS A 377 -31.17 -13.35 -65.38
N GLY A 378 -32.13 -13.70 -64.53
CA GLY A 378 -32.19 -13.27 -63.13
C GLY A 378 -33.10 -12.07 -62.90
N ASN A 379 -32.70 -11.15 -62.02
CA ASN A 379 -33.56 -10.08 -61.55
C ASN A 379 -34.04 -9.13 -62.68
N LYS A 380 -35.37 -9.06 -62.87
CA LYS A 380 -36.01 -8.28 -63.96
C LYS A 380 -35.72 -6.77 -63.85
N LYS A 381 -35.71 -6.20 -62.64
CA LYS A 381 -35.45 -4.75 -62.41
C LYS A 381 -34.03 -4.39 -62.82
N ALA A 382 -33.05 -5.19 -62.40
CA ALA A 382 -31.64 -5.01 -62.78
C ALA A 382 -31.45 -5.13 -64.30
N ILE A 383 -32.08 -6.10 -64.96
CA ILE A 383 -32.01 -6.28 -66.42
C ILE A 383 -32.59 -5.06 -67.15
N LYS A 384 -33.76 -4.57 -66.72
CA LYS A 384 -34.41 -3.37 -67.32
C LYS A 384 -33.49 -2.15 -67.22
N LEU A 385 -32.93 -1.90 -66.03
CA LEU A 385 -31.98 -0.81 -65.83
C LEU A 385 -30.70 -0.99 -66.66
N PHE A 386 -30.16 -2.20 -66.70
CA PHE A 386 -28.96 -2.53 -67.46
C PHE A 386 -29.13 -2.21 -68.95
N LYS A 387 -30.23 -2.67 -69.56
CA LYS A 387 -30.58 -2.34 -70.96
C LYS A 387 -30.73 -0.82 -71.16
N LYS A 388 -31.47 -0.14 -70.27
CA LYS A 388 -31.68 1.32 -70.31
C LYS A 388 -30.35 2.07 -70.30
N LYS A 389 -29.44 1.74 -69.37
CA LYS A 389 -28.13 2.41 -69.24
C LYS A 389 -27.20 2.13 -70.42
N LEU A 390 -27.35 0.98 -71.09
CA LEU A 390 -26.62 0.66 -72.32
C LEU A 390 -27.26 1.22 -73.60
N LYS A 391 -28.40 1.91 -73.49
CA LYS A 391 -29.21 2.41 -74.62
C LYS A 391 -29.64 1.28 -75.57
N ILE A 392 -29.99 0.13 -75.02
CA ILE A 392 -30.53 -1.01 -75.76
C ILE A 392 -32.05 -0.95 -75.62
N LYS A 393 -32.74 -0.72 -76.74
CA LYS A 393 -34.21 -0.76 -76.83
C LYS A 393 -34.70 -2.19 -76.61
#